data_AF-A0AAV9MIX5-F1
#
_entry.id   AF-A0AAV9MIX5-F1
#
_cell.length_a   1.000
_cell.length_b   1.000
_cell.length_c   1.000
_cell.angle_alpha   90.00
_cell.angle_beta   90.00
_cell.angle_gamma   90.00
#
_symmetry.space_group_name_H-M   'P 1'
#
loop_
_entity.id
_entity.type
_entity.pdbx_description
1 polymer ?
#
loop_
_entity_poly.entity_id
_entity_poly.type
_entity_poly.pdbx_seq_one_letter_code
_entity_poly.pdbx_strand_id
1 'polypeptide(L)'
;MRRGLQLAVNHSLTPLEINFDSVETIQMLTEHNNNYLYENIVVKFRYLMQKLKITKIAHVVREQNRATDILANEGTKVAFFDEPNVLLVPPMYA
;
A
#
# COMPACT_ATOMS: atom_id res chain seq x y z
N MET A 1 0.64 3.19 -0.86
CA MET A 1 -0.51 2.28 -1.06
C MET A 1 -0.96 2.11 -2.52
N ARG A 2 -1.47 3.14 -3.23
CA ARG A 2 -2.03 3.01 -4.61
C ARG A 2 -1.10 2.35 -5.61
N ARG A 3 0.13 2.86 -5.71
CA ARG A 3 1.14 2.34 -6.65
C ARG A 3 1.52 0.88 -6.35
N GLY A 4 1.61 0.51 -5.06
CA GLY A 4 1.87 -0.87 -4.64
C GLY A 4 0.80 -1.86 -5.13
N LEU A 5 -0.49 -1.51 -4.99
CA LEU A 5 -1.56 -2.34 -5.54
C LEU A 5 -1.57 -2.36 -7.07
N GLN A 6 -1.30 -1.23 -7.73
CA GLN A 6 -1.19 -1.20 -9.19
C GLN A 6 -0.05 -2.09 -9.70
N LEU A 7 1.09 -2.08 -9.03
CA LEU A 7 2.20 -3.00 -9.31
C LEU A 7 1.74 -4.45 -9.15
N ALA A 8 1.09 -4.78 -8.03
CA ALA A 8 0.57 -6.14 -7.81
C ALA A 8 -0.41 -6.58 -8.92
N VAL A 9 -1.29 -5.68 -9.39
CA VAL A 9 -2.19 -5.97 -10.52
C VAL A 9 -1.41 -6.22 -11.80
N ASN A 10 -0.46 -5.34 -12.11
CA ASN A 10 0.33 -5.43 -13.34
C ASN A 10 1.18 -6.70 -13.39
N HIS A 11 1.68 -7.16 -12.24
CA HIS A 11 2.49 -8.37 -12.12
C HIS A 11 1.66 -9.63 -11.76
N SER A 12 0.32 -9.52 -11.74
CA SER A 12 -0.58 -10.63 -11.37
C SER A 12 -0.21 -11.31 -10.04
N LEU A 13 0.31 -10.54 -9.08
CA LEU A 13 0.63 -11.04 -7.76
C LEU A 13 -0.71 -11.31 -7.05
N THR A 14 -1.10 -12.56 -6.90
CA THR A 14 -2.30 -12.97 -6.16
C THR A 14 -2.09 -14.39 -5.61
N PRO A 15 -2.63 -14.73 -4.42
CA PRO A 15 -3.26 -13.84 -3.44
C PRO A 15 -2.24 -12.98 -2.67
N LEU A 16 -2.69 -11.87 -2.07
CA LEU A 16 -1.86 -10.98 -1.24
C LEU A 16 -2.42 -10.80 0.17
N GLU A 17 -1.50 -10.71 1.12
CA GLU A 17 -1.71 -10.09 2.42
C GLU A 17 -1.17 -8.66 2.37
N ILE A 18 -1.91 -7.71 2.95
CA ILE A 18 -1.48 -6.31 3.06
C ILE A 18 -1.34 -5.95 4.54
N ASN A 19 -0.19 -5.42 4.89
CA ASN A 19 0.14 -4.95 6.23
C ASN A 19 0.11 -3.42 6.25
N PHE A 20 -0.54 -2.85 7.27
CA PHE A 20 -0.59 -1.41 7.53
C PHE A 20 -0.17 -1.13 8.97
N ASP A 21 0.50 -0.01 9.20
CA ASP A 21 0.83 0.50 10.53
C ASP A 21 -0.11 1.62 11.01
N SER A 22 -1.06 2.03 10.17
CA SER A 22 -2.13 2.97 10.52
C SER A 22 -3.45 2.22 10.72
N VAL A 23 -3.94 2.26 11.96
CA VAL A 23 -5.25 1.73 12.33
C VAL A 23 -6.36 2.48 11.60
N GLU A 24 -6.23 3.79 11.44
CA GLU A 24 -7.20 4.65 10.75
C GLU A 24 -7.34 4.23 9.29
N THR A 25 -6.23 3.89 8.63
CA THR A 25 -6.26 3.40 7.25
C THR A 25 -6.99 2.06 7.15
N ILE A 26 -6.77 1.15 8.09
CA ILE A 26 -7.50 -0.12 8.15
C ILE A 26 -8.98 0.15 8.34
N GLN A 27 -9.36 0.97 9.32
CA GLN A 27 -10.75 1.34 9.59
C GLN A 27 -11.42 1.99 8.37
N MET A 28 -10.77 2.93 7.70
CA MET A 28 -11.32 3.54 6.46
C MET A 28 -11.54 2.50 5.35
N LEU A 29 -10.69 1.48 5.26
CA LEU A 29 -10.80 0.45 4.22
C LEU A 29 -11.81 -0.64 4.55
N THR A 30 -11.99 -0.98 5.82
CA THR A 30 -12.83 -2.10 6.27
C THR A 30 -14.21 -1.65 6.76
N GLU A 31 -14.29 -0.50 7.42
CA GLU A 31 -15.53 0.03 7.97
C GLU A 31 -16.26 0.86 6.91
N HIS A 32 -17.60 0.77 6.88
CA HIS A 32 -18.42 1.67 6.07
C HIS A 32 -18.62 3.00 6.80
N ASN A 33 -17.52 3.67 7.14
CA ASN A 33 -17.56 5.01 7.73
C ASN A 33 -17.57 6.05 6.60
N ASN A 34 -18.65 6.84 6.53
CA ASN A 34 -18.91 7.85 5.51
C ASN A 34 -18.01 9.09 5.66
N ASN A 35 -16.70 8.92 5.55
CA ASN A 35 -15.79 10.05 5.41
C ASN A 35 -15.76 10.49 3.95
N TYR A 36 -16.76 11.29 3.55
CA TYR A 36 -16.97 11.77 2.18
C TYR A 36 -15.74 12.43 1.55
N LEU A 37 -14.81 12.96 2.37
CA LEU A 37 -13.57 13.59 1.90
C LEU A 37 -12.64 12.62 1.16
N TYR A 38 -12.67 11.33 1.49
CA TYR A 38 -11.75 10.32 0.93
C TYR A 38 -12.46 9.18 0.22
N GLU A 39 -13.77 9.28 0.02
CA GLU A 39 -14.61 8.20 -0.52
C GLU A 39 -14.12 7.72 -1.88
N ASN A 40 -13.79 8.65 -2.79
CA ASN A 40 -13.28 8.33 -4.13
C ASN A 40 -11.98 7.48 -4.07
N ILE A 41 -11.10 7.78 -3.12
CA ILE A 41 -9.84 7.09 -2.91
C ILE A 41 -10.11 5.70 -2.31
N VAL A 42 -10.94 5.63 -1.26
CA VAL A 42 -11.29 4.39 -0.56
C VAL A 42 -11.99 3.40 -1.50
N VAL A 43 -12.97 3.85 -2.29
CA VAL A 43 -13.69 3.00 -3.25
C VAL A 43 -12.73 2.41 -4.29
N LYS A 44 -11.83 3.23 -4.83
CA LYS A 44 -10.83 2.76 -5.80
C LYS A 44 -9.88 1.72 -5.19
N PHE A 45 -9.52 1.89 -3.92
CA PHE A 45 -8.70 0.93 -3.20
C PHE A 45 -9.43 -0.39 -2.98
N ARG A 46 -10.66 -0.36 -2.46
CA ARG A 46 -11.48 -1.56 -2.26
C ARG A 46 -11.66 -2.35 -3.56
N TYR A 47 -11.90 -1.66 -4.67
CA TYR A 47 -11.99 -2.28 -6.00
C TYR A 47 -10.69 -3.01 -6.39
N LEU A 48 -9.53 -2.36 -6.22
CA LEU A 48 -8.23 -3.01 -6.51
C LEU A 48 -7.98 -4.21 -5.60
N MET A 49 -8.35 -4.12 -4.32
CA MET A 49 -8.19 -5.21 -3.35
C MET A 49 -9.07 -6.42 -3.71
N GLN A 50 -10.30 -6.19 -4.17
CA GLN A 50 -11.15 -7.26 -4.68
C GLN A 50 -10.54 -7.93 -5.91
N LYS A 51 -10.03 -7.14 -6.87
CA LYS A 51 -9.37 -7.67 -8.08
C LYS A 51 -8.15 -8.53 -7.74
N LEU A 52 -7.39 -8.16 -6.71
CA LEU A 52 -6.20 -8.88 -6.25
C LEU A 52 -6.48 -10.07 -5.33
N LYS A 53 -7.76 -10.35 -5.02
CA LYS A 53 -8.16 -11.39 -4.07
C LYS A 53 -7.37 -11.27 -2.77
N ILE A 54 -7.31 -10.06 -2.21
CA ILE A 54 -6.62 -9.82 -0.93
C ILE A 54 -7.21 -10.74 0.12
N THR A 55 -6.36 -11.58 0.70
CA THR A 55 -6.77 -12.60 1.68
C THR A 55 -6.81 -12.04 3.08
N LYS A 56 -6.03 -10.99 3.37
CA LYS A 56 -5.91 -10.42 4.70
C LYS A 56 -5.41 -8.97 4.66
N ILE A 57 -6.00 -8.16 5.54
CA ILE A 57 -5.51 -6.82 5.90
C ILE A 57 -5.11 -6.92 7.37
N ALA A 58 -3.84 -6.71 7.68
CA ALA A 58 -3.34 -6.80 9.05
C ALA A 58 -2.75 -5.47 9.52
N HIS A 59 -2.94 -5.19 10.81
CA HIS A 59 -2.18 -4.15 11.49
C HIS A 59 -0.83 -4.70 11.93
N VAL A 60 0.24 -3.96 11.64
CA VAL A 60 1.60 -4.26 12.09
C VAL A 60 2.15 -3.09 12.89
N VAL A 61 3.02 -3.35 13.85
CA VAL A 61 3.71 -2.26 14.56
C VAL A 61 4.66 -1.56 13.59
N ARG A 62 4.85 -0.25 13.77
CA ARG A 62 5.68 0.58 12.87
C ARG A 62 7.07 0.01 12.61
N GLU A 63 7.70 -0.59 13.64
CA GLU A 63 9.03 -1.23 13.51
C GLU A 63 9.03 -2.38 12.47
N GLN A 64 7.93 -3.13 12.38
CA GLN A 64 7.76 -4.19 11.37
C GLN A 64 7.48 -3.62 9.97
N ASN A 65 7.07 -2.35 9.86
CA ASN A 65 6.87 -1.63 8.62
C ASN A 65 8.07 -0.75 8.22
N ARG A 66 9.22 -0.89 8.91
CA ARG A 66 10.41 -0.05 8.70
C ARG A 66 10.91 -0.06 7.26
N ALA A 67 10.82 -1.19 6.56
CA ALA A 67 11.21 -1.27 5.15
C ALA A 67 10.38 -0.33 4.26
N THR A 68 9.07 -0.24 4.51
CA THR A 68 8.16 0.67 3.78
C THR A 68 8.49 2.13 4.10
N ASP A 69 8.75 2.45 5.38
CA ASP A 69 9.13 3.79 5.82
C ASP A 69 10.43 4.25 5.16
N ILE A 70 11.45 3.39 5.13
CA ILE A 70 12.73 3.67 4.47
C ILE A 70 12.51 3.90 2.96
N LEU A 71 11.79 3.00 2.29
CA LEU A 71 11.49 3.14 0.85
C LEU A 71 10.71 4.42 0.53
N ALA A 72 9.75 4.78 1.37
CA ALA A 72 8.99 6.02 1.22
C ALA A 72 9.89 7.24 1.41
N ASN A 73 10.75 7.23 2.43
CA ASN A 73 11.71 8.30 2.70
C ASN A 73 12.71 8.48 1.55
N GLU A 74 13.28 7.39 1.04
CA GLU A 74 14.17 7.45 -0.14
C GLU A 74 13.42 7.98 -1.37
N GLY A 75 12.16 7.60 -1.55
CA GLY A 75 11.28 8.15 -2.59
C GLY A 75 11.11 9.67 -2.51
N THR A 76 11.15 10.28 -1.32
CA THR A 76 11.06 11.75 -1.18
C THR A 76 12.28 12.48 -1.71
N LYS A 77 13.44 11.80 -1.81
CA LYS A 77 14.71 12.40 -2.26
C LYS A 77 14.84 12.42 -3.79
N VAL A 78 13.98 11.71 -4.51
CA VAL A 78 14.04 11.58 -5.97
C VAL A 78 13.12 12.60 -6.62
N ALA A 79 13.59 13.29 -7.67
CA ALA A 79 12.82 14.34 -8.35
C ALA A 79 11.63 13.84 -9.20
N PHE A 80 11.53 12.52 -9.41
CA PHE A 80 10.51 11.90 -10.26
C PHE A 80 9.51 11.13 -9.41
N PHE A 81 8.25 11.59 -9.42
CA PHE A 81 7.20 11.10 -8.51
C PHE A 81 6.20 10.13 -9.15
N ASP A 82 6.28 9.90 -10.47
CA ASP A 82 5.18 9.23 -11.20
C ASP A 82 5.41 7.78 -11.61
N GLU A 83 6.67 7.35 -11.74
CA GLU A 83 6.99 5.96 -12.08
C GLU A 83 7.59 5.22 -10.87
N PRO A 84 7.02 4.07 -10.48
CA PRO A 84 7.62 3.25 -9.45
C PRO A 84 8.91 2.62 -9.97
N ASN A 85 10.00 2.79 -9.23
CA ASN A 85 11.24 2.07 -9.49
C ASN A 85 11.18 0.68 -8.83
N VAL A 86 11.22 -0.38 -9.62
CA VAL A 86 11.17 -1.76 -9.14
C VAL A 86 12.60 -2.28 -8.98
N LEU A 87 12.96 -2.60 -7.74
CA LEU A 87 14.28 -3.13 -7.42
C LEU A 87 14.28 -4.66 -7.55
N LEU A 88 15.23 -5.19 -8.32
CA LEU A 88 15.39 -6.64 -8.52
C LEU A 88 15.99 -7.35 -7.30
N VAL A 89 16.64 -6.60 -6.42
CA VAL A 89 17.26 -7.09 -5.18
C VAL A 89 16.83 -6.21 -4.01
N PRO A 90 16.79 -6.75 -2.78
CA PRO A 90 16.55 -5.94 -1.59
C PRO A 90 17.56 -4.80 -1.53
N PRO A 91 17.10 -3.55 -1.41
CA PRO A 91 18.01 -2.44 -1.29
C PRO A 91 18.73 -2.46 0.05
N MET A 92 20.03 -2.18 0.02
CA MET A 92 20.84 -1.93 1.20
C MET A 92 20.65 -0.48 1.63
N TYR A 93 19.48 -0.17 2.18
CA TYR A 93 19.27 1.12 2.84
C TYR A 93 19.61 0.96 4.34
N ALA A 94 20.46 1.86 4.86
CA ALA A 94 20.93 1.85 6.25
C ALA A 94 19.89 2.48 7.20
#